data_AF-A0A9X4ECK6-F1
#
_entry.id   AF-A0A9X4ECK6-F1
#
_cell.length_a   1.000
_cell.length_b   1.000
_cell.length_c   1.000
_cell.angle_alpha   90.00
_cell.angle_beta   90.00
_cell.angle_gamma   90.00
#
_symmetry.space_group_name_H-M   'P 1'
#
loop_
_entity.id
_entity.type
_entity.pdbx_description
1 polymer ?
#
loop_
_entity_poly.entity_id
_entity_poly.type
_entity_poly.pdbx_seq_one_letter_code
_entity_poly.pdbx_strand_id
1 'polypeptide(L)'
;MLASNGETGHALHNVYTHLYNRCVYEAADAYCPSGAFLFSRSSWIGAQRYPAQWGGDPQADWEGMAGNLRGGLSWGLSGAPYYATDVGGFYRDQRDPILYVRWAQAGVFSAHMRLHGIGPREPWSYGAEAEAATLAALKLRYRLIPYLHAAMETASATGLPVQRAMALACPEDPAAWAFEDQFFFGPDMLVAPCLNAEGRVRVYLPAGDWRRFPDNAPFAGGRVHTLTLGLEEMAVFVRTGTRIPLGPEVQHTGTLGGQPVVVEHWTAK
;
A
#
# COMPACT_ATOMS: atom_id res chain seq x y z
N MET A 1 -27.15 -21.63 18.50
CA MET A 1 -25.76 -22.09 18.78
C MET A 1 -25.14 -21.06 19.72
N LEU A 2 -24.58 -21.50 20.86
CA LEU A 2 -23.90 -20.64 21.83
C LEU A 2 -22.39 -20.93 21.79
N ALA A 3 -21.57 -19.95 22.13
CA ALA A 3 -20.14 -20.14 22.35
C ALA A 3 -19.87 -20.90 23.67
N SER A 4 -18.63 -21.34 23.89
CA SER A 4 -18.24 -22.11 25.08
C SER A 4 -18.46 -21.36 26.41
N ASN A 5 -18.46 -20.02 26.38
CA ASN A 5 -18.76 -19.15 27.51
C ASN A 5 -20.26 -18.85 27.67
N GLY A 6 -21.13 -19.45 26.86
CA GLY A 6 -22.58 -19.25 26.90
C GLY A 6 -23.09 -18.02 26.13
N GLU A 7 -22.22 -17.21 25.52
CA GLU A 7 -22.64 -16.05 24.74
C GLU A 7 -23.23 -16.42 23.38
N THR A 8 -24.09 -15.54 22.86
CA THR A 8 -24.72 -15.73 21.55
C THR A 8 -23.81 -15.25 20.42
N GLY A 9 -23.99 -15.79 19.22
CA GLY A 9 -23.30 -15.29 18.03
C GLY A 9 -23.59 -13.82 17.73
N HIS A 10 -24.76 -13.30 18.12
CA HIS A 10 -25.08 -11.88 17.98
C HIS A 10 -24.24 -10.99 18.90
N ALA A 11 -24.09 -11.38 20.18
CA ALA A 11 -23.23 -10.67 21.12
C ALA A 11 -21.75 -10.71 20.69
N LEU A 12 -21.32 -11.85 20.14
CA LEU A 12 -19.93 -12.07 19.74
C LEU A 12 -19.59 -11.60 18.33
N HIS A 13 -20.56 -11.19 17.51
CA HIS A 13 -20.40 -11.07 16.05
C HIS A 13 -19.13 -10.33 15.65
N ASN A 14 -18.92 -9.12 16.19
CA ASN A 14 -17.78 -8.30 15.81
C ASN A 14 -16.49 -8.64 16.57
N VAL A 15 -16.57 -9.18 17.80
CA VAL A 15 -15.37 -9.58 18.56
C VAL A 15 -14.85 -10.95 18.12
N TYR A 16 -15.68 -11.77 17.47
CA TYR A 16 -15.31 -13.08 16.97
C TYR A 16 -14.05 -13.03 16.11
N THR A 17 -13.98 -12.08 15.17
CA THR A 17 -12.82 -11.95 14.29
C THR A 17 -11.52 -11.67 15.05
N HIS A 18 -11.60 -10.94 16.16
CA HIS A 18 -10.47 -10.62 16.99
C HIS A 18 -9.99 -11.83 17.79
N LEU A 19 -10.92 -12.61 18.33
CA LEU A 19 -10.63 -13.86 19.03
C LEU A 19 -10.06 -14.90 18.07
N TYR A 20 -10.62 -14.99 16.85
CA TYR A 20 -10.11 -15.86 15.79
C TYR A 20 -8.70 -15.48 15.38
N ASN A 21 -8.45 -14.21 15.04
CA ASN A 21 -7.13 -13.72 14.65
C ASN A 21 -6.09 -13.95 15.76
N ARG A 22 -6.49 -13.76 17.03
CA ARG A 22 -5.65 -14.09 18.18
C ARG A 22 -5.24 -15.56 18.21
N CYS A 23 -6.22 -16.45 18.12
CA CYS A 23 -6.00 -17.89 18.17
C CYS A 23 -5.04 -18.34 17.06
N VAL A 24 -5.26 -17.88 15.82
CA VAL A 24 -4.39 -18.23 14.68
C VAL A 24 -2.99 -17.66 14.85
N TYR A 25 -2.86 -16.41 15.31
CA TYR A 25 -1.55 -15.79 15.53
C TYR A 25 -0.76 -16.49 16.64
N GLU A 26 -1.37 -16.77 17.79
CA GLU A 26 -0.73 -17.49 18.91
C GLU A 26 -0.31 -18.90 18.50
N ALA A 27 -1.11 -19.59 17.69
CA ALA A 27 -0.73 -20.89 17.14
C ALA A 27 0.45 -20.76 16.15
N ALA A 28 0.42 -19.79 15.25
CA ALA A 28 1.54 -19.54 14.34
C ALA A 28 2.83 -19.19 15.10
N ASP A 29 2.75 -18.40 16.16
CA ASP A 29 3.90 -18.03 16.99
C ASP A 29 4.50 -19.24 17.70
N ALA A 30 3.65 -20.13 18.21
CA ALA A 30 4.08 -21.35 18.89
C ALA A 30 4.72 -22.39 17.96
N TYR A 31 4.31 -22.45 16.68
CA TYR A 31 4.63 -23.58 15.80
C TYR A 31 5.35 -23.22 14.50
N CYS A 32 5.42 -21.94 14.09
CA CYS A 32 6.14 -21.52 12.89
C CYS A 32 7.58 -21.10 13.24
N PRO A 33 8.62 -21.78 12.70
CA PRO A 33 10.02 -21.43 12.99
C PRO A 33 10.44 -20.03 12.56
N SER A 34 9.72 -19.43 11.61
CA SER A 34 9.97 -18.08 11.08
C SER A 34 9.22 -16.98 11.83
N GLY A 35 8.47 -17.32 12.90
CA GLY A 35 7.57 -16.41 13.60
C GLY A 35 6.19 -16.31 12.96
N ALA A 36 5.26 -15.67 13.67
CA ALA A 36 3.88 -15.54 13.24
C ALA A 36 3.68 -14.44 12.19
N PHE A 37 3.00 -14.79 11.09
CA PHE A 37 2.45 -13.82 10.16
C PHE A 37 0.97 -14.17 9.91
N LEU A 38 0.09 -13.23 10.23
CA LEU A 38 -1.34 -13.36 10.00
C LEU A 38 -1.80 -12.31 9.01
N PHE A 39 -2.46 -12.77 7.95
CA PHE A 39 -3.15 -11.92 6.98
C PHE A 39 -4.65 -12.13 7.12
N SER A 40 -5.38 -11.11 7.60
CA SER A 40 -6.79 -11.23 8.02
C SER A 40 -7.73 -10.27 7.29
N ARG A 41 -8.98 -10.69 7.08
CA ARG A 41 -9.99 -9.89 6.35
C ARG A 41 -10.80 -9.00 7.29
N SER A 42 -11.36 -9.60 8.33
CA SER A 42 -12.21 -8.93 9.30
C SER A 42 -11.40 -8.56 10.54
N SER A 43 -11.86 -7.52 11.24
CA SER A 43 -11.09 -6.88 12.29
C SER A 43 -11.99 -6.23 13.35
N TRP A 44 -11.39 -5.90 14.49
CA TRP A 44 -12.00 -5.19 15.62
C TRP A 44 -10.96 -4.31 16.30
N ILE A 45 -11.39 -3.44 17.22
CA ILE A 45 -10.47 -2.64 18.04
C ILE A 45 -9.38 -3.55 18.66
N GLY A 46 -8.11 -3.16 18.50
CA GLY A 46 -6.96 -3.90 19.01
C GLY A 46 -6.41 -4.97 18.06
N ALA A 47 -7.02 -5.20 16.90
CA ALA A 47 -6.54 -6.18 15.92
C ALA A 47 -5.29 -5.75 15.15
N GLN A 48 -4.88 -4.48 15.23
CA GLN A 48 -3.62 -3.97 14.65
C GLN A 48 -2.36 -4.62 15.25
N ARG A 49 -2.50 -5.32 16.37
CA ARG A 49 -1.42 -6.16 16.94
C ARG A 49 -1.13 -7.42 16.11
N TYR A 50 -1.93 -7.68 15.07
CA TYR A 50 -1.69 -8.73 14.10
C TYR A 50 -1.27 -8.11 12.76
N PRO A 51 -0.24 -8.65 12.09
CA PRO A 51 0.65 -7.86 11.25
C PRO A 51 0.09 -7.47 9.87
N ALA A 52 -1.05 -7.99 9.43
CA ALA A 52 -1.57 -7.63 8.11
C ALA A 52 -3.11 -7.76 7.97
N GLN A 53 -3.69 -6.78 7.29
CA GLN A 53 -5.09 -6.77 6.84
C GLN A 53 -5.19 -6.48 5.35
N TRP A 54 -6.27 -6.97 4.73
CA TRP A 54 -6.66 -6.57 3.38
C TRP A 54 -8.14 -6.19 3.31
N GLY A 55 -8.47 -5.33 2.33
CA GLY A 55 -9.83 -4.76 2.17
C GLY A 55 -10.93 -5.71 1.71
N GLY A 56 -10.69 -7.02 1.67
CA GLY A 56 -11.64 -8.00 1.17
C GLY A 56 -11.60 -8.16 -0.34
N ASP A 57 -12.77 -8.23 -0.96
CA ASP A 57 -12.96 -8.72 -2.32
C ASP A 57 -13.35 -7.53 -3.23
N PRO A 58 -12.40 -6.67 -3.67
CA PRO A 58 -12.73 -5.51 -4.49
C PRO A 58 -13.23 -5.92 -5.89
N GLN A 59 -14.08 -5.08 -6.50
CA GLN A 59 -14.39 -5.19 -7.93
C GLN A 59 -13.13 -4.96 -8.77
N ALA A 60 -13.05 -5.62 -9.93
CA ALA A 60 -11.95 -5.48 -10.88
C ALA A 60 -12.23 -4.35 -11.90
N ASP A 61 -12.53 -3.16 -11.37
CA ASP A 61 -12.80 -1.93 -12.10
C ASP A 61 -12.15 -0.71 -11.41
N TRP A 62 -12.29 0.47 -12.01
CA TRP A 62 -11.68 1.72 -11.53
C TRP A 62 -12.31 2.20 -10.23
N GLU A 63 -13.62 2.03 -10.04
CA GLU A 63 -14.30 2.31 -8.77
C GLU A 63 -13.82 1.39 -7.65
N GLY A 64 -13.57 0.11 -7.94
CA GLY A 64 -13.00 -0.86 -7.03
C GLY A 64 -11.60 -0.45 -6.58
N MET A 65 -10.76 0.02 -7.49
CA MET A 65 -9.43 0.55 -7.16
C MET A 65 -9.52 1.80 -6.27
N ALA A 66 -10.35 2.77 -6.64
CA ALA A 66 -10.54 4.01 -5.89
C ALA A 66 -11.14 3.75 -4.49
N GLY A 67 -12.14 2.89 -4.41
CA GLY A 67 -12.76 2.47 -3.15
C GLY A 67 -11.78 1.74 -2.24
N ASN A 68 -10.94 0.86 -2.80
CA ASN A 68 -9.92 0.16 -2.02
C ASN A 68 -8.85 1.11 -1.47
N LEU A 69 -8.40 2.09 -2.27
CA LEU A 69 -7.47 3.13 -1.82
C LEU A 69 -8.04 3.89 -0.61
N ARG A 70 -9.26 4.43 -0.73
CA ARG A 70 -9.91 5.18 0.36
C ARG A 70 -10.18 4.32 1.58
N GLY A 71 -10.55 3.05 1.37
CA GLY A 71 -10.70 2.06 2.43
C GLY A 71 -9.39 1.83 3.21
N GLY A 72 -8.27 1.69 2.51
CA GLY A 72 -6.94 1.56 3.13
C GLY A 72 -6.51 2.79 3.91
N LEU A 73 -6.79 3.99 3.40
CA LEU A 73 -6.50 5.24 4.12
C LEU A 73 -7.38 5.40 5.37
N SER A 74 -8.65 5.02 5.27
CA SER A 74 -9.59 4.99 6.41
C SER A 74 -9.15 3.99 7.49
N TRP A 75 -8.63 2.83 7.07
CA TRP A 75 -8.04 1.83 7.95
C TRP A 75 -6.83 2.37 8.71
N GLY A 76 -5.93 3.07 8.01
CA GLY A 76 -4.80 3.78 8.60
C GLY A 76 -5.21 4.82 9.64
N LEU A 77 -6.22 5.64 9.33
CA LEU A 77 -6.80 6.62 10.25
C LEU A 77 -7.47 5.99 11.48
N SER A 78 -7.89 4.72 11.38
CA SER A 78 -8.50 3.96 12.48
C SER A 78 -7.46 3.34 13.43
N GLY A 79 -6.18 3.65 13.25
CA GLY A 79 -5.08 3.22 14.13
C GLY A 79 -4.45 1.88 13.75
N ALA A 80 -4.69 1.40 12.53
CA ALA A 80 -4.12 0.15 12.04
C ALA A 80 -3.10 0.41 10.91
N PRO A 81 -1.82 0.07 11.11
CA PRO A 81 -0.77 0.66 10.28
C PRO A 81 -0.51 -0.09 8.96
N TYR A 82 -0.99 -1.32 8.84
CA TYR A 82 -0.71 -2.22 7.74
C TYR A 82 -1.97 -2.52 6.95
N TYR A 83 -1.89 -2.29 5.64
CA TYR A 83 -2.97 -2.55 4.70
C TYR A 83 -2.43 -3.13 3.40
N ALA A 84 -3.26 -3.92 2.75
CA ALA A 84 -3.01 -4.54 1.46
C ALA A 84 -4.28 -4.54 0.62
N THR A 85 -4.08 -4.61 -0.69
CA THR A 85 -5.15 -4.77 -1.67
C THR A 85 -4.89 -6.00 -2.52
N ASP A 86 -5.96 -6.58 -3.03
CA ASP A 86 -5.90 -7.52 -4.13
C ASP A 86 -5.65 -6.74 -5.42
N VAL A 87 -4.39 -6.73 -5.86
CA VAL A 87 -3.94 -5.95 -7.03
C VAL A 87 -4.64 -6.46 -8.29
N GLY A 88 -5.29 -5.53 -9.01
CA GLY A 88 -6.07 -5.82 -10.21
C GLY A 88 -7.54 -6.19 -9.94
N GLY A 89 -7.94 -6.25 -8.67
CA GLY A 89 -9.30 -6.59 -8.26
C GLY A 89 -9.54 -8.09 -8.11
N PHE A 90 -10.54 -8.42 -7.29
CA PHE A 90 -10.85 -9.79 -6.90
C PHE A 90 -11.97 -10.40 -7.75
N TYR A 91 -13.12 -9.74 -7.81
CA TYR A 91 -14.32 -10.32 -8.40
C TYR A 91 -14.22 -10.45 -9.93
N ARG A 92 -14.72 -11.59 -10.42
CA ARG A 92 -14.76 -12.00 -11.84
C ARG A 92 -13.37 -12.16 -12.44
N ASP A 93 -13.31 -12.87 -13.57
CA ASP A 93 -12.10 -12.95 -14.38
C ASP A 93 -12.03 -11.77 -15.37
N GLN A 94 -12.09 -10.55 -14.83
CA GLN A 94 -11.94 -9.31 -15.61
C GLN A 94 -10.46 -8.92 -15.65
N ARG A 95 -9.90 -8.89 -16.86
CA ARG A 95 -8.46 -8.67 -17.08
C ARG A 95 -8.20 -7.41 -17.89
N ASP A 96 -8.52 -6.26 -17.31
CA ASP A 96 -8.13 -4.97 -17.89
C ASP A 96 -6.61 -4.74 -17.65
N PRO A 97 -5.78 -4.71 -18.72
CA PRO A 97 -4.33 -4.58 -18.58
C PRO A 97 -3.89 -3.23 -18.01
N ILE A 98 -4.61 -2.14 -18.34
CA ILE A 98 -4.25 -0.79 -17.89
C ILE A 98 -4.59 -0.66 -16.40
N LEU A 99 -5.80 -1.08 -16.01
CA LEU A 99 -6.21 -1.11 -14.60
C LEU A 99 -5.23 -1.93 -13.75
N TYR A 100 -4.87 -3.13 -14.22
CA TYR A 100 -3.94 -4.01 -13.53
C TYR A 100 -2.58 -3.34 -13.26
N VAL A 101 -2.00 -2.70 -14.28
CA VAL A 101 -0.74 -1.94 -14.14
C VAL A 101 -0.89 -0.79 -13.14
N ARG A 102 -1.95 0.02 -13.25
CA ARG A 102 -2.16 1.16 -12.35
C ARG A 102 -2.35 0.72 -10.90
N TRP A 103 -3.04 -0.41 -10.69
CA TRP A 103 -3.23 -0.99 -9.37
C TRP A 103 -1.91 -1.55 -8.82
N ALA A 104 -1.12 -2.22 -9.66
CA ALA A 104 0.20 -2.72 -9.25
C ALA A 104 1.13 -1.56 -8.86
N GLN A 105 1.15 -0.48 -9.64
CA GLN A 105 1.90 0.75 -9.34
C GLN A 105 1.49 1.36 -8.00
N ALA A 106 0.19 1.43 -7.71
CA ALA A 106 -0.30 1.91 -6.41
C ALA A 106 0.12 0.96 -5.27
N GLY A 107 0.03 -0.35 -5.49
CA GLY A 107 0.40 -1.39 -4.52
C GLY A 107 1.90 -1.44 -4.19
N VAL A 108 2.77 -0.83 -5.00
CA VAL A 108 4.19 -0.65 -4.64
C VAL A 108 4.32 0.12 -3.32
N PHE A 109 3.38 1.01 -3.03
CA PHE A 109 3.43 1.95 -1.92
C PHE A 109 2.51 1.55 -0.75
N SER A 110 2.17 0.27 -0.63
CA SER A 110 1.45 -0.30 0.52
C SER A 110 2.37 -1.13 1.43
N ALA A 111 1.90 -1.42 2.65
CA ALA A 111 2.65 -2.24 3.60
C ALA A 111 2.89 -3.66 3.05
N HIS A 112 1.85 -4.25 2.47
CA HIS A 112 1.90 -5.57 1.84
C HIS A 112 1.29 -5.50 0.45
N MET A 113 1.80 -6.33 -0.46
CA MET A 113 1.38 -6.39 -1.85
C MET A 113 1.10 -7.84 -2.24
N ARG A 114 -0.08 -8.09 -2.81
CA ARG A 114 -0.49 -9.41 -3.29
C ARG A 114 -1.29 -9.27 -4.59
N LEU A 115 -0.97 -10.11 -5.56
CA LEU A 115 -1.70 -10.24 -6.82
C LEU A 115 -2.68 -11.41 -6.65
N HIS A 116 -3.97 -11.12 -6.46
CA HIS A 116 -4.96 -12.13 -6.07
C HIS A 116 -6.36 -11.78 -6.59
N GLY A 117 -7.17 -12.80 -6.89
CA GLY A 117 -8.50 -12.64 -7.44
C GLY A 117 -9.01 -13.92 -8.09
N ILE A 118 -10.22 -13.85 -8.66
CA ILE A 118 -10.83 -14.95 -9.40
C ILE A 118 -10.19 -15.05 -10.80
N GLY A 119 -9.54 -16.19 -11.05
CA GLY A 119 -8.80 -16.44 -12.29
C GLY A 119 -7.30 -16.08 -12.18
N PRO A 120 -6.52 -16.30 -13.25
CA PRO A 120 -5.12 -15.88 -13.36
C PRO A 120 -4.91 -14.41 -12.99
N ARG A 121 -3.86 -14.15 -12.20
CA ARG A 121 -3.49 -12.81 -11.69
C ARG A 121 -2.01 -12.50 -11.80
N GLU A 122 -1.26 -13.42 -12.37
CA GLU A 122 0.15 -13.27 -12.66
C GLU A 122 0.34 -12.27 -13.82
N PRO A 123 1.42 -11.47 -13.81
CA PRO A 123 1.58 -10.36 -14.76
C PRO A 123 1.49 -10.78 -16.24
N TRP A 124 2.00 -11.95 -16.60
CA TRP A 124 1.96 -12.51 -17.96
C TRP A 124 0.53 -12.83 -18.46
N SER A 125 -0.47 -12.78 -17.59
CA SER A 125 -1.88 -12.98 -17.97
C SER A 125 -2.55 -11.75 -18.58
N TYR A 126 -1.86 -10.61 -18.65
CA TYR A 126 -2.39 -9.30 -19.07
C TYR A 126 -1.73 -8.75 -20.36
N GLY A 127 -0.90 -9.55 -21.03
CA GLY A 127 -0.19 -9.16 -22.25
C GLY A 127 1.16 -8.47 -21.98
N ALA A 128 2.00 -8.41 -23.01
CA ALA A 128 3.42 -8.09 -22.87
C ALA A 128 3.69 -6.68 -22.30
N GLU A 129 2.91 -5.67 -22.68
CA GLU A 129 3.08 -4.31 -22.17
C GLU A 129 2.72 -4.21 -20.68
N ALA A 130 1.60 -4.81 -20.27
CA ALA A 130 1.17 -4.83 -18.88
C ALA A 130 2.10 -5.67 -18.00
N GLU A 131 2.57 -6.80 -18.52
CA GLU A 131 3.59 -7.62 -17.87
C GLU A 131 4.87 -6.80 -17.62
N ALA A 132 5.42 -6.14 -18.65
CA ALA A 132 6.64 -5.35 -18.54
C ALA A 132 6.50 -4.22 -17.52
N ALA A 133 5.41 -3.44 -17.60
CA ALA A 133 5.16 -2.32 -16.69
C ALA A 133 4.95 -2.80 -15.23
N THR A 134 4.24 -3.92 -15.04
CA THR A 134 4.04 -4.52 -13.71
C THR A 134 5.35 -5.05 -13.14
N LEU A 135 6.18 -5.71 -13.94
CA LEU A 135 7.49 -6.19 -13.50
C LEU A 135 8.42 -5.02 -13.13
N ALA A 136 8.37 -3.89 -13.84
CA ALA A 136 9.10 -2.68 -13.46
C ALA A 136 8.65 -2.14 -12.10
N ALA A 137 7.33 -2.09 -11.85
CA ALA A 137 6.78 -1.70 -10.55
C ALA A 137 7.20 -2.67 -9.43
N LEU A 138 7.20 -3.98 -9.68
CA LEU A 138 7.64 -4.99 -8.72
C LEU A 138 9.15 -4.87 -8.42
N LYS A 139 10.00 -4.63 -9.43
CA LYS A 139 11.43 -4.33 -9.20
C LYS A 139 11.62 -3.11 -8.33
N LEU A 140 10.86 -2.03 -8.58
CA LEU A 140 10.87 -0.85 -7.72
C LEU A 140 10.47 -1.20 -6.28
N ARG A 141 9.43 -2.02 -6.09
CA ARG A 141 8.99 -2.48 -4.77
C ARG A 141 10.08 -3.20 -3.99
N TYR A 142 10.89 -4.01 -4.67
CA TYR A 142 12.07 -4.67 -4.09
C TYR A 142 13.17 -3.67 -3.75
N ARG A 143 13.48 -2.73 -4.66
CA ARG A 143 14.45 -1.67 -4.37
C ARG A 143 14.01 -0.77 -3.21
N LEU A 144 12.72 -0.56 -3.00
CA LEU A 144 12.19 0.21 -1.87
C LEU A 144 12.13 -0.56 -0.54
N ILE A 145 12.58 -1.83 -0.46
CA ILE A 145 12.55 -2.61 0.79
C ILE A 145 13.20 -1.88 1.97
N PRO A 146 14.38 -1.22 1.85
CA PRO A 146 14.97 -0.50 2.97
C PRO A 146 14.12 0.66 3.47
N TYR A 147 13.53 1.44 2.55
CA TYR A 147 12.63 2.54 2.92
C TYR A 147 11.33 2.03 3.55
N LEU A 148 10.73 1.00 2.95
CA LEU A 148 9.53 0.37 3.52
C LEU A 148 9.80 -0.18 4.93
N HIS A 149 10.93 -0.86 5.13
CA HIS A 149 11.26 -1.44 6.42
C HIS A 149 11.32 -0.36 7.50
N ALA A 150 11.98 0.76 7.22
CA ALA A 150 11.99 1.91 8.13
C ALA A 150 10.58 2.48 8.40
N ALA A 151 9.71 2.53 7.37
CA ALA A 151 8.32 2.93 7.54
C ALA A 151 7.53 1.93 8.40
N MET A 152 7.79 0.62 8.28
CA MET A 152 7.18 -0.44 9.08
C MET A 152 7.69 -0.45 10.52
N GLU A 153 8.98 -0.17 10.76
CA GLU A 153 9.53 0.02 12.10
C GLU A 153 8.87 1.20 12.81
N THR A 154 8.72 2.33 12.11
CA THR A 154 8.01 3.50 12.62
C THR A 154 6.56 3.16 12.94
N ALA A 155 5.89 2.43 12.06
CA ALA A 155 4.52 1.97 12.25
C ALA A 155 4.37 1.09 13.51
N SER A 156 5.28 0.12 13.69
CA SER A 156 5.30 -0.75 14.86
C SER A 156 5.51 0.03 16.17
N ALA A 157 6.41 1.02 16.15
CA ALA A 157 6.76 1.80 17.33
C ALA A 157 5.71 2.87 17.71
N THR A 158 4.96 3.41 16.74
CA THR A 158 4.14 4.62 16.94
C THR A 158 2.67 4.45 16.58
N GLY A 159 2.31 3.40 15.85
CA GLY A 159 0.97 3.23 15.27
C GLY A 159 0.70 4.06 14.01
N LEU A 160 1.65 4.89 13.56
CA LEU A 160 1.51 5.62 12.29
C LEU A 160 1.41 4.64 11.12
N PRO A 161 0.43 4.79 10.22
CA PRO A 161 0.30 3.88 9.10
C PRO A 161 1.42 4.07 8.08
N VAL A 162 1.70 2.98 7.34
CA VAL A 162 2.63 3.01 6.20
C VAL A 162 2.08 3.90 5.08
N GLN A 163 0.77 3.83 4.84
CA GLN A 163 0.03 4.73 3.96
C GLN A 163 -0.72 5.76 4.81
N ARG A 164 -0.28 7.02 4.77
CA ARG A 164 -0.79 8.10 5.61
C ARG A 164 -1.71 8.98 4.80
N ALA A 165 -2.99 9.00 5.18
CA ALA A 165 -3.95 9.96 4.62
C ALA A 165 -3.43 11.39 4.78
N MET A 166 -3.81 12.28 3.86
CA MET A 166 -3.30 13.67 3.85
C MET A 166 -3.59 14.41 5.16
N ALA A 167 -4.76 14.20 5.77
CA ALA A 167 -5.10 14.79 7.06
C ALA A 167 -4.15 14.38 8.21
N LEU A 168 -3.62 13.15 8.16
CA LEU A 168 -2.65 12.65 9.13
C LEU A 168 -1.23 13.12 8.83
N ALA A 169 -0.84 13.14 7.55
CA ALA A 169 0.50 13.51 7.12
C ALA A 169 0.73 15.03 7.10
N CYS A 170 -0.33 15.82 6.96
CA CYS A 170 -0.30 17.28 6.85
C CYS A 170 -1.36 17.92 7.76
N PRO A 171 -1.28 17.73 9.09
CA PRO A 171 -2.28 18.25 10.01
C PRO A 171 -2.34 19.79 10.03
N GLU A 172 -1.23 20.47 9.71
CA GLU A 172 -1.17 21.93 9.65
C GLU A 172 -1.61 22.52 8.29
N ASP A 173 -2.02 21.69 7.33
CA ASP A 173 -2.45 22.11 5.99
C ASP A 173 -3.88 21.60 5.68
N PRO A 174 -4.93 22.30 6.15
CA PRO A 174 -6.31 21.89 5.92
C PRO A 174 -6.71 21.78 4.44
N ALA A 175 -6.02 22.49 3.54
CA ALA A 175 -6.29 22.38 2.11
C ALA A 175 -5.92 21.00 1.56
N ALA A 176 -4.93 20.34 2.17
CA ALA A 176 -4.51 18.99 1.78
C ALA A 176 -5.53 17.92 2.16
N TRP A 177 -6.36 18.14 3.19
CA TRP A 177 -7.20 17.10 3.78
C TRP A 177 -8.25 16.54 2.82
N ALA A 178 -8.75 17.35 1.90
CA ALA A 178 -9.75 16.95 0.91
C ALA A 178 -9.19 16.09 -0.23
N PHE A 179 -7.88 15.86 -0.27
CA PHE A 179 -7.24 15.04 -1.30
C PHE A 179 -7.13 13.58 -0.84
N GLU A 180 -8.24 12.86 -0.97
CA GLU A 180 -8.40 11.47 -0.51
C GLU A 180 -7.86 10.42 -1.51
N ASP A 181 -7.51 10.83 -2.72
CA ASP A 181 -6.95 9.97 -3.78
C ASP A 181 -5.42 10.06 -3.86
N GLN A 182 -4.78 10.56 -2.80
CA GLN A 182 -3.33 10.60 -2.62
C GLN A 182 -2.97 10.40 -1.15
N PHE A 183 -1.73 9.99 -0.89
CA PHE A 183 -1.27 9.69 0.46
C PHE A 183 0.25 9.83 0.55
N PHE A 184 0.76 9.84 1.77
CA PHE A 184 2.19 9.66 2.01
C PHE A 184 2.51 8.19 2.26
N PHE A 185 3.48 7.67 1.52
CA PHE A 185 4.14 6.39 1.80
C PHE A 185 5.32 6.65 2.72
N GLY A 186 5.20 6.23 3.98
CA GLY A 186 6.12 6.67 5.03
C GLY A 186 6.05 8.20 5.22
N PRO A 187 7.13 8.85 5.67
CA PRO A 187 7.15 10.31 5.84
C PRO A 187 7.49 11.11 4.57
N ASP A 188 8.16 10.51 3.58
CA ASP A 188 8.88 11.28 2.57
C ASP A 188 8.29 11.26 1.15
N MET A 189 7.51 10.23 0.80
CA MET A 189 7.02 10.02 -0.56
C MET A 189 5.52 10.28 -0.65
N LEU A 190 5.11 11.37 -1.31
CA LEU A 190 3.71 11.64 -1.64
C LEU A 190 3.34 10.90 -2.93
N VAL A 191 2.35 10.02 -2.87
CA VAL A 191 1.91 9.14 -3.95
C VAL A 191 0.48 9.53 -4.36
N ALA A 192 0.26 9.73 -5.65
CA ALA A 192 -1.06 9.97 -6.25
C ALA A 192 -1.35 8.89 -7.32
N PRO A 193 -2.03 7.79 -6.97
CA PRO A 193 -2.39 6.75 -7.92
C PRO A 193 -3.21 7.26 -9.12
N CYS A 194 -3.01 6.66 -10.29
CA CYS A 194 -3.86 6.91 -11.46
C CYS A 194 -5.11 6.04 -11.39
N LEU A 195 -6.28 6.68 -11.33
CA LEU A 195 -7.58 6.02 -11.12
C LEU A 195 -8.48 6.07 -12.36
N ASN A 196 -7.90 6.19 -13.56
CA ASN A 196 -8.61 6.11 -14.84
C ASN A 196 -7.72 5.58 -15.96
N ALA A 197 -8.35 5.14 -17.05
CA ALA A 197 -7.69 4.60 -18.22
C ALA A 197 -6.94 5.65 -19.05
N GLU A 198 -7.31 6.94 -18.94
CA GLU A 198 -6.67 8.03 -19.70
C GLU A 198 -5.31 8.47 -19.12
N GLY A 199 -4.87 7.90 -17.99
CA GLY A 199 -3.60 8.27 -17.37
C GLY A 199 -3.65 9.61 -16.61
N ARG A 200 -4.83 10.21 -16.41
CA ARG A 200 -4.95 11.54 -15.81
C ARG A 200 -4.87 11.48 -14.29
N VAL A 201 -3.97 12.28 -13.71
CA VAL A 201 -3.81 12.40 -12.26
C VAL A 201 -3.91 13.85 -11.84
N ARG A 202 -4.70 14.11 -10.79
CA ARG A 202 -4.77 15.41 -10.12
C ARG A 202 -4.15 15.26 -8.74
N VAL A 203 -3.10 16.01 -8.45
CA VAL A 203 -2.34 15.91 -7.20
C VAL A 203 -2.16 17.27 -6.56
N TYR A 204 -2.40 17.38 -5.27
CA TYR A 204 -2.02 18.52 -4.46
C TYR A 204 -0.67 18.26 -3.80
N LEU A 205 0.27 19.17 -4.01
CA LEU A 205 1.54 19.16 -3.31
C LEU A 205 1.50 20.23 -2.22
N PRO A 206 1.68 19.88 -0.93
CA PRO A 206 1.81 20.85 0.14
C PRO A 206 2.94 21.86 -0.10
N ALA A 207 2.94 22.99 0.59
CA ALA A 207 3.97 24.02 0.44
C ALA A 207 5.40 23.46 0.51
N GLY A 208 6.30 24.00 -0.33
CA GLY A 208 7.69 23.58 -0.48
C GLY A 208 8.06 23.19 -1.92
N ASP A 209 9.30 22.77 -2.14
CA ASP A 209 9.78 22.34 -3.44
C ASP A 209 9.82 20.81 -3.53
N TRP A 210 9.31 20.28 -4.62
CA TRP A 210 9.14 18.85 -4.83
C TRP A 210 9.86 18.36 -6.08
N ARG A 211 10.29 17.11 -6.06
CA ARG A 211 10.86 16.38 -7.17
C ARG A 211 10.04 15.14 -7.43
N ARG A 212 9.69 14.91 -8.70
CA ARG A 212 9.08 13.65 -9.09
C ARG A 212 10.12 12.54 -9.00
N PHE A 213 9.75 11.45 -8.36
CA PHE A 213 10.55 10.24 -8.25
C PHE A 213 10.24 9.33 -9.45
N PRO A 214 11.24 8.76 -10.13
CA PRO A 214 12.69 8.88 -9.90
C PRO A 214 13.39 9.94 -10.78
N ASP A 215 12.69 10.59 -11.70
CA ASP A 215 13.30 11.40 -12.77
C ASP A 215 13.79 12.80 -12.34
N ASN A 216 13.52 13.22 -11.10
CA ASN A 216 13.85 14.53 -10.54
C ASN A 216 13.16 15.73 -11.21
N ALA A 217 12.07 15.53 -11.96
CA ALA A 217 11.32 16.64 -12.54
C ALA A 217 10.83 17.59 -11.42
N PRO A 218 11.06 18.92 -11.53
CA PRO A 218 10.70 19.88 -10.49
C PRO A 218 9.20 20.18 -10.46
N PHE A 219 8.65 20.28 -9.26
CA PHE A 219 7.26 20.69 -9.02
C PHE A 219 7.18 21.69 -7.86
N ALA A 220 6.43 22.77 -8.06
CA ALA A 220 6.14 23.74 -7.00
C ALA A 220 5.02 23.21 -6.09
N GLY A 221 5.22 23.31 -4.77
CA GLY A 221 4.20 23.03 -3.78
C GLY A 221 3.18 24.17 -3.60
N GLY A 222 2.27 23.95 -2.65
CA GLY A 222 1.16 24.85 -2.32
C GLY A 222 0.10 24.95 -3.41
N ARG A 223 0.05 23.99 -4.34
CA ARG A 223 -0.87 24.01 -5.49
C ARG A 223 -1.21 22.62 -5.98
N VAL A 224 -2.27 22.59 -6.80
CA VAL A 224 -2.69 21.40 -7.53
C VAL A 224 -2.00 21.35 -8.90
N HIS A 225 -1.59 20.15 -9.28
CA HIS A 225 -1.09 19.82 -10.61
C HIS A 225 -2.00 18.80 -11.28
N THR A 226 -2.11 18.89 -12.60
CA THR A 226 -2.79 17.89 -13.44
C THR A 226 -1.77 17.31 -14.40
N LEU A 227 -1.62 15.99 -14.38
CA LEU A 227 -0.66 15.24 -15.18
C LEU A 227 -1.37 14.23 -16.07
N THR A 228 -0.75 13.88 -17.18
CA THR A 228 -1.10 12.72 -17.99
C THR A 228 0.10 11.78 -17.98
N LEU A 229 -0.04 10.63 -17.35
CA LEU A 229 1.02 9.66 -17.16
C LEU A 229 1.01 8.63 -18.29
N GLY A 230 2.19 8.37 -18.87
CA GLY A 230 2.43 7.15 -19.63
C GLY A 230 2.21 5.90 -18.78
N LEU A 231 2.06 4.72 -19.41
CA LEU A 231 1.74 3.48 -18.70
C LEU A 231 2.78 3.13 -17.63
N GLU A 232 4.07 3.38 -17.88
CA GLU A 232 5.18 3.10 -16.95
C GLU A 232 5.41 4.20 -15.91
N GLU A 233 4.81 5.38 -16.09
CA GLU A 233 5.02 6.52 -15.21
C GLU A 233 4.11 6.46 -13.98
N MET A 234 4.64 6.95 -12.86
CA MET A 234 3.93 7.10 -11.59
C MET A 234 4.01 8.54 -11.10
N ALA A 235 2.96 9.02 -10.44
CA ALA A 235 2.95 10.32 -9.78
C ALA A 235 3.39 10.15 -8.32
N VAL A 236 4.70 10.12 -8.12
CA VAL A 236 5.33 10.05 -6.80
C VAL A 236 6.28 11.22 -6.62
N PHE A 237 6.16 11.93 -5.51
CA PHE A 237 6.87 13.18 -5.26
C PHE A 237 7.57 13.13 -3.92
N VAL A 238 8.77 13.68 -3.89
CA VAL A 238 9.62 13.76 -2.70
C VAL A 238 10.10 15.20 -2.56
N ARG A 239 10.16 15.71 -1.32
CA ARG A 239 10.65 17.08 -1.07
C ARG A 239 12.12 17.21 -1.46
N THR A 240 12.48 18.35 -2.05
CA THR A 240 13.88 18.64 -2.43
C THR A 240 14.80 18.53 -1.21
N GLY A 241 15.96 17.89 -1.39
CA GLY A 241 16.93 17.62 -0.33
C GLY A 241 16.75 16.27 0.38
N THR A 242 15.57 15.64 0.26
CA THR A 242 15.33 14.32 0.87
C THR A 242 16.05 13.20 0.12
N ARG A 243 16.52 12.20 0.88
CA ARG A 243 17.20 11.00 0.36
C ARG A 243 16.34 9.76 0.61
N ILE A 244 16.11 8.99 -0.43
CA ILE A 244 15.37 7.72 -0.36
C ILE A 244 16.38 6.57 -0.49
N PRO A 245 16.54 5.70 0.53
CA PRO A 245 17.41 4.54 0.46
C PRO A 245 16.82 3.49 -0.48
N LEU A 246 17.65 2.99 -1.40
CA LEU A 246 17.29 1.94 -2.35
C LEU A 246 18.19 0.73 -2.15
N GLY A 247 17.57 -0.44 -2.13
CA GLY A 247 18.22 -1.75 -2.08
C GLY A 247 18.46 -2.37 -3.44
N PRO A 248 19.05 -3.58 -3.48
CA PRO A 248 19.36 -4.27 -4.73
C PRO A 248 18.11 -4.82 -5.40
N GLU A 249 18.19 -5.05 -6.72
CA GLU A 249 17.19 -5.85 -7.43
C GLU A 249 17.46 -7.34 -7.17
N VAL A 250 16.50 -8.01 -6.52
CA VAL A 250 16.56 -9.44 -6.20
C VAL A 250 15.24 -10.11 -6.53
N GLN A 251 15.26 -11.43 -6.78
CA GLN A 251 14.05 -12.19 -7.10
C GLN A 251 13.23 -12.57 -5.86
N HIS A 252 13.87 -12.68 -4.69
CA HIS A 252 13.22 -12.95 -3.41
C HIS A 252 14.07 -12.41 -2.25
N THR A 253 13.42 -12.07 -1.13
CA THR A 253 14.07 -11.44 0.03
C THR A 253 15.06 -12.35 0.77
N GLY A 254 14.96 -13.68 0.59
CA GLY A 254 15.90 -14.64 1.18
C GLY A 254 17.37 -14.45 0.78
N THR A 255 17.65 -13.71 -0.31
CA THR A 255 19.03 -13.37 -0.70
C THR A 255 19.61 -12.17 0.07
N LEU A 256 18.79 -11.43 0.82
CA LEU A 256 19.20 -10.21 1.53
C LEU A 256 19.80 -10.49 2.93
N GLY A 257 19.97 -11.76 3.32
CA GLY A 257 20.60 -12.12 4.59
C GLY A 257 19.77 -11.75 5.83
N GLY A 258 18.46 -11.54 5.68
CA GLY A 258 17.54 -11.30 6.79
C GLY A 258 17.45 -9.86 7.29
N GLN A 259 18.10 -8.89 6.64
CA GLN A 259 18.00 -7.46 6.96
C GLN A 259 17.89 -6.63 5.67
N PRO A 260 17.29 -5.42 5.73
CA PRO A 260 17.26 -4.54 4.56
C PRO A 260 18.67 -4.06 4.18
N VAL A 261 19.02 -4.22 2.90
CA VAL A 261 20.32 -3.79 2.36
C VAL A 261 20.13 -2.53 1.53
N VAL A 262 20.91 -1.49 1.81
CA VAL A 262 20.95 -0.26 1.00
C VAL A 262 22.15 -0.32 0.07
N VAL A 263 21.93 -0.17 -1.23
CA VAL A 263 22.99 -0.13 -2.25
C VAL A 263 23.21 1.27 -2.79
N GLU A 264 22.19 2.13 -2.75
CA GLU A 264 22.29 3.52 -3.17
C GLU A 264 21.25 4.40 -2.47
N HIS A 265 21.38 5.71 -2.64
CA HIS A 265 20.37 6.68 -2.21
C HIS A 265 19.96 7.54 -3.39
N TRP A 266 18.69 7.50 -3.75
CA TRP A 266 18.12 8.51 -4.63
C TRP A 266 17.97 9.81 -3.85
N THR A 267 18.35 10.94 -4.44
CA THR A 267 18.25 12.27 -3.80
C THR A 267 17.38 13.16 -4.66
N ALA A 268 16.41 13.81 -4.03
CA ALA A 268 15.58 14.84 -4.67
C ALA A 268 16.42 16.11 -4.88
N LYS A 269 16.97 16.30 -6.08
CA LYS A 269 17.86 17.42 -6.43
C LYS A 269 17.14 18.48 -7.24
#